data_AF-A0A316LPW0-F1
#
_entry.id   AF-A0A316LPW0-F1
#
_cell.length_a   1.000
_cell.length_b   1.000
_cell.length_c   1.000
_cell.angle_alpha   90.00
_cell.angle_beta   90.00
_cell.angle_gamma   90.00
#
_symmetry.space_group_name_H-M   'P 1'
#
loop_
_entity.id
_entity.type
_entity.pdbx_description
1 polymer ?
#
loop_
_entity_poly.entity_id
_entity_poly.type
_entity_poly.pdbx_seq_one_letter_code
_entity_poly.pdbx_strand_id
1 'polypeptide(L)' 'MLIWYFLQGYAIIELEAANINRALFRISRAGIELVRVSRISYTVMRAQVSRKNLQRLRKLLQNEAQIRIR' A
#
# COMPACT_ATOMS: atom_id res chain seq x y z
N MET A 1 -9.11 24.87 4.73
CA MET A 1 -9.98 24.15 5.67
C MET A 1 -9.90 22.65 5.34
N LEU A 2 -9.07 21.89 6.04
CA LEU A 2 -8.76 20.47 5.76
C LEU A 2 -9.25 19.62 6.94
N ILE A 3 -10.56 19.43 7.02
CA ILE A 3 -11.19 18.48 7.93
C ILE A 3 -11.30 17.14 7.16
N TRP A 4 -11.17 16.00 7.84
CA TRP A 4 -11.59 14.61 7.44
C TRP A 4 -10.56 13.48 7.46
N TYR A 5 -9.24 13.68 7.61
CA TYR A 5 -8.30 12.53 7.59
C TYR A 5 -7.96 11.92 8.96
N PHE A 6 -8.26 12.61 10.07
CA PHE A 6 -7.89 12.14 11.41
C PHE A 6 -8.79 11.05 12.01
N LEU A 7 -9.99 10.79 11.44
CA LEU A 7 -10.98 9.85 12.01
C LEU A 7 -11.01 8.45 11.37
N GLN A 8 -10.42 8.22 10.19
CA GLN A 8 -10.81 7.03 9.38
C GLN A 8 -9.97 5.76 9.54
N GLY A 9 -8.95 5.69 10.40
CA GLY A 9 -8.26 4.41 10.64
C GLY A 9 -7.51 3.83 9.42
N TYR A 10 -7.26 4.63 8.38
CA TYR A 10 -6.44 4.28 7.22
C TYR A 10 -5.09 5.00 7.26
N ALA A 11 -4.09 4.44 6.60
CA ALA A 11 -2.77 4.98 6.37
C ALA A 11 -2.53 5.08 4.86
N ILE A 12 -1.95 6.20 4.42
CA ILE A 12 -1.48 6.34 3.05
C ILE A 12 -0.11 5.66 2.95
N ILE A 13 0.08 4.90 1.90
CA ILE A 13 1.34 4.25 1.56
C ILE A 13 1.73 4.61 0.13
N GLU A 14 3.03 4.79 -0.08
CA GLU A 14 3.62 4.79 -1.41
C GLU A 14 4.47 3.53 -1.56
N LEU A 15 4.26 2.81 -2.65
CA LEU A 15 4.83 1.50 -2.91
C LEU A 15 5.61 1.58 -4.22
N GLU A 16 6.92 1.42 -4.10
CA GLU A 16 7.83 1.36 -5.22
C GLU A 16 8.25 -0.09 -5.43
N ALA A 17 8.02 -0.65 -6.62
CA ALA A 17 8.36 -2.02 -6.98
C ALA A 17 8.71 -2.12 -8.47
N ALA A 18 9.69 -2.97 -8.81
CA ALA A 18 10.03 -3.26 -10.21
C ALA A 18 8.85 -3.87 -10.98
N ASN A 19 7.93 -4.56 -10.29
CA ASN A 19 6.69 -5.07 -10.86
C ASN A 19 5.51 -4.82 -9.92
N ILE A 20 4.85 -3.67 -10.09
CA ILE A 20 3.67 -3.26 -9.29
C ILE A 20 2.57 -4.31 -9.35
N ASN A 21 2.31 -4.90 -10.52
CA ASN A 21 1.23 -5.88 -10.69
C ASN A 21 1.45 -7.12 -9.83
N ARG A 22 2.72 -7.58 -9.71
CA ARG A 22 3.08 -8.70 -8.84
C ARG A 22 2.85 -8.38 -7.37
N ALA A 23 3.24 -7.18 -6.94
CA ALA A 23 3.01 -6.71 -5.57
C ALA A 23 1.50 -6.64 -5.26
N LEU A 24 0.70 -6.05 -6.15
CA LEU A 24 -0.75 -5.96 -6.02
C LEU A 24 -1.43 -7.32 -5.92
N PHE A 25 -1.02 -8.27 -6.77
CA PHE A 25 -1.56 -9.63 -6.75
C PHE A 25 -1.30 -10.32 -5.40
N ARG A 26 -0.11 -10.15 -4.81
CA ARG A 26 0.21 -10.70 -3.49
C ARG A 26 -0.57 -10.03 -2.37
N ILE A 27 -0.72 -8.71 -2.42
CA ILE A 27 -1.50 -7.94 -1.45
C ILE A 27 -2.95 -8.41 -1.46
N SER A 28 -3.54 -8.56 -2.65
CA SER A 28 -4.89 -9.11 -2.84
C SER A 28 -5.00 -10.55 -2.33
N ARG A 29 -4.03 -11.42 -2.65
CA ARG A 29 -3.99 -12.81 -2.16
C ARG A 29 -3.86 -12.92 -0.64
N ALA A 30 -3.25 -11.94 0.01
CA ALA A 30 -3.17 -11.86 1.47
C ALA A 30 -4.46 -11.34 2.12
N GLY A 31 -5.48 -10.97 1.33
CA GLY A 31 -6.73 -10.39 1.81
C GLY A 31 -6.56 -8.98 2.36
N ILE A 32 -5.53 -8.26 1.91
CA ILE A 32 -5.31 -6.87 2.33
C ILE A 32 -5.96 -5.97 1.28
N GLU A 33 -6.99 -5.24 1.72
CA GLU A 33 -7.67 -4.29 0.87
C GLU A 33 -6.89 -2.97 0.77
N LEU A 34 -6.73 -2.50 -0.47
CA LEU A 34 -6.18 -1.19 -0.80
C LEU A 34 -7.29 -0.31 -1.36
N VAL A 35 -7.41 0.90 -0.83
CA VAL A 35 -8.42 1.88 -1.24
C VAL A 35 -7.70 3.06 -1.90
N ARG A 36 -8.38 3.78 -2.80
CA ARG A 36 -7.83 4.96 -3.50
C ARG A 36 -6.47 4.69 -4.14
N VAL A 37 -6.39 3.59 -4.88
CA VAL A 37 -5.19 3.19 -5.62
C VAL A 37 -4.97 4.17 -6.77
N SER A 38 -3.80 4.79 -6.80
CA SER A 38 -3.34 5.67 -7.88
C SER A 38 -1.95 5.25 -8.31
N ARG A 39 -1.76 5.02 -9.61
CA ARG A 39 -0.45 4.71 -10.19
C ARG A 39 0.26 6.03 -10.51
N ILE A 40 1.38 6.29 -9.86
CA ILE A 40 2.20 7.50 -10.07
C ILE A 40 3.14 7.30 -11.25
N SER A 41 3.72 6.09 -11.38
CA SER A 41 4.60 5.72 -12.49
C SER A 41 4.53 4.22 -12.79
N TYR A 42 5.35 3.74 -13.72
CA TYR A 42 5.46 2.31 -14.03
C TYR A 42 5.99 1.49 -12.84
N THR A 43 6.72 2.11 -11.91
CA THR A 43 7.32 1.47 -10.73
C THR A 43 6.76 1.96 -9.40
N VAL A 44 6.01 3.08 -9.38
CA VAL A 44 5.48 3.70 -8.15
C VAL A 44 3.96 3.76 -8.16
N MET A 45 3.36 3.39 -7.03
CA MET A 45 1.93 3.45 -6.76
C MET A 45 1.67 4.05 -5.38
N ARG A 46 0.56 4.77 -5.23
CA ARG A 46 0.03 5.25 -3.96
C ARG A 46 -1.31 4.62 -3.66
N ALA A 47 -1.54 4.25 -2.41
CA ALA A 47 -2.82 3.73 -1.95
C ALA A 47 -3.07 4.05 -0.47
N GLN A 48 -4.29 3.78 -0.04
CA GLN A 48 -4.69 3.77 1.36
C GLN A 48 -4.88 2.34 1.83
N VAL A 49 -4.40 2.03 3.03
CA VAL A 49 -4.57 0.73 3.68
C VAL A 49 -5.08 0.94 5.11
N SER A 50 -5.93 0.05 5.63
CA SER A 50 -6.37 0.17 7.02
C SER A 50 -5.17 0.04 7.97
N ARG A 51 -5.17 0.79 9.08
CA ARG A 51 -4.11 0.71 10.12
C ARG A 51 -3.97 -0.71 10.66
N LYS A 52 -5.07 -1.45 10.79
CA LYS A 52 -5.07 -2.87 11.18
C LYS A 52 -4.25 -3.73 10.22
N ASN A 53 -4.34 -3.45 8.92
CA ASN A 53 -3.63 -4.20 7.89
C ASN A 53 -2.24 -3.63 7.59
N LEU A 54 -1.90 -2.43 8.05
CA LEU A 54 -0.62 -1.78 7.78
C LEU A 54 0.59 -2.61 8.24
N GLN A 55 0.55 -3.16 9.46
CA GLN A 55 1.64 -3.99 9.96
C GLN A 55 1.79 -5.29 9.16
N ARG A 56 0.66 -5.92 8.81
CA ARG A 56 0.65 -7.15 8.01
C ARG A 56 1.17 -6.89 6.60
N LEU A 57 0.78 -5.76 6.01
CA LEU A 57 1.27 -5.30 4.71
C LEU A 57 2.77 -5.05 4.75
N ARG A 58 3.27 -4.31 5.76
CA ARG A 58 4.71 -4.07 5.93
C ARG A 58 5.49 -5.37 6.01
N LYS A 59 5.05 -6.34 6.83
CA LYS A 59 5.70 -7.66 6.92
C LYS A 59 5.69 -8.41 5.59
N LEU A 60 4.57 -8.37 4.86
CA LEU A 60 4.44 -9.04 3.57
C LEU A 60 5.40 -8.46 2.52
N LEU A 61 5.55 -7.13 2.50
CA LEU A 61 6.40 -6.43 1.54
C LEU A 61 7.86 -6.35 1.96
N GLN A 62 8.19 -6.41 3.26
CA GLN A 62 9.57 -6.48 3.76
C GLN A 62 10.32 -7.72 3.30
N ASN A 63 9.60 -8.82 3.04
CA ASN A 63 10.18 -10.03 2.45
C ASN A 63 10.56 -9.87 0.97
N GLU A 64 10.21 -8.73 0.35
CA GLU A 64 10.63 -8.41 -1.00
C GLU A 64 11.70 -7.32 -0.96
N ALA A 65 12.96 -7.71 -1.19
CA ALA A 65 14.11 -6.82 -1.24
C ALA A 65 13.97 -5.66 -2.27
N GLN A 66 12.95 -5.70 -3.13
CA GLN A 66 12.69 -4.73 -4.20
C GLN A 66 11.51 -3.81 -3.92
N ILE A 67 10.85 -3.91 -2.76
CA ILE A 67 9.70 -3.06 -2.42
C ILE A 67 10.08 -2.04 -1.35
N ARG A 68 9.96 -0.75 -1.69
CA ARG A 68 10.11 0.35 -0.73
C ARG A 68 8.73 0.92 -0.40
N ILE A 69 8.45 1.04 0.90
CA ILE A 69 7.26 1.70 1.42
C ILE A 69 7.68 3.08 1.93
N ARG A 70 7.14 4.14 1.34
CA ARG A 70 7.28 5.52 1.82
C ARG A 70 5.97 6.02 2.43
#